data_AF-A3PC33-F1
#
_entry.id   AF-A3PC33-F1
#
_cell.length_a   1.000
_cell.length_b   1.000
_cell.length_c   1.000
_cell.angle_alpha   90.00
_cell.angle_beta   90.00
_cell.angle_gamma   90.00
#
_symmetry.space_group_name_H-M   'P 1'
#
loop_
_entity.id
_entity.type
_entity.pdbx_description
1 polymer ?
#
loop_
_entity_poly.entity_id
_entity_poly.type
_entity_poly.pdbx_seq_one_letter_code
_entity_poly.pdbx_strand_id
1 'polypeptide(L)'
;MKYLLLSLLAAFALPIEVNAEDKDFERWKESYFENYPFECVETGSTPEYTRCEVERLLKSDWELKKELNNDQLWEEWRKARGSICYHYQNKFFGQGTVKPLMTIACQQRLNSESKRYCITGEDKQCG
;
A
#
# COMPACT_ATOMS: atom_id res chain seq x y z
N MET A 1 -7.64 -3.47 50.35
CA MET A 1 -7.54 -3.78 48.91
C MET A 1 -8.11 -2.63 48.11
N LYS A 2 -7.33 -1.57 47.83
CA LYS A 2 -7.79 -0.44 47.01
C LYS A 2 -6.73 0.15 46.08
N TYR A 3 -5.51 -0.42 46.11
CA TYR A 3 -4.37 0.04 45.33
C TYR A 3 -3.98 -0.89 44.17
N LEU A 4 -4.65 -2.03 44.02
CA LEU A 4 -4.32 -3.03 42.99
C LEU A 4 -5.04 -2.83 41.65
N LEU A 5 -5.97 -1.87 41.55
CA LEU A 5 -6.76 -1.64 40.34
C LEU A 5 -6.25 -0.48 39.48
N LEU A 6 -5.34 0.36 39.98
CA LEU A 6 -4.79 1.48 39.20
C LEU A 6 -3.59 1.12 38.31
N SER A 7 -2.93 -0.02 38.56
CA SER A 7 -1.73 -0.43 37.80
C SER A 7 -2.03 -1.11 36.46
N LEU A 8 -3.24 -1.62 36.24
CA LEU A 8 -3.61 -2.27 34.97
C LEU A 8 -4.03 -1.30 33.85
N LEU A 9 -4.37 -0.05 34.18
CA LEU A 9 -4.82 0.93 33.19
C LEU A 9 -3.67 1.66 32.47
N ALA A 10 -2.44 1.59 33.00
CA ALA A 10 -1.29 2.26 32.40
C ALA A 10 -0.59 1.45 31.29
N ALA A 11 -0.93 0.17 31.11
CA ALA A 11 -0.29 -0.70 30.12
C ALA A 11 -0.83 -0.55 28.68
N PHE A 12 -1.92 0.19 28.49
CA PHE A 12 -2.56 0.38 27.16
C PHE A 12 -2.21 1.72 26.50
N ALA A 13 -1.31 2.53 27.09
CA ALA A 13 -0.93 3.83 26.57
C ALA A 13 0.51 3.88 26.03
N LEU A 14 1.07 2.74 25.63
CA LEU A 14 2.30 2.75 24.84
C LEU A 14 1.91 3.12 23.40
N PRO A 15 2.35 4.27 22.86
CA PRO A 15 2.24 4.51 21.44
C PRO A 15 3.00 3.38 20.77
N ILE A 16 2.29 2.59 19.96
CA ILE A 16 2.90 1.64 19.04
C ILE A 16 3.97 2.46 18.30
N GLU A 17 5.24 2.13 18.52
CA GLU A 17 6.35 2.82 17.89
C GLU A 17 6.20 2.60 16.39
N VAL A 18 5.60 3.59 15.72
CA VAL A 18 5.57 3.68 14.26
C VAL A 18 7.04 3.71 13.85
N ASN A 19 7.48 2.57 13.31
CA ASN A 19 8.86 2.31 12.90
C ASN A 19 9.36 3.51 12.11
N ALA A 20 10.51 4.08 12.48
CA ALA A 20 10.97 5.36 11.92
C ALA A 20 11.13 5.31 10.39
N GLU A 21 11.36 4.12 9.83
CA GLU A 21 11.36 3.85 8.38
C GLU A 21 10.03 4.19 7.69
N ASP A 22 8.89 3.99 8.35
CA ASP A 22 7.57 4.29 7.78
C ASP A 22 7.24 5.80 7.78
N LYS A 23 8.07 6.65 8.41
CA LYS A 23 7.78 8.09 8.51
C LYS A 23 8.25 8.89 7.30
N ASP A 24 9.25 8.39 6.56
CA ASP A 24 9.86 9.06 5.41
C ASP A 24 9.62 8.26 4.13
N PHE A 25 8.58 8.65 3.39
CA PHE A 25 8.19 7.98 2.14
C PHE A 25 9.32 7.95 1.12
N GLU A 26 10.06 9.05 0.96
CA GLU A 26 11.10 9.13 -0.09
C GLU A 26 12.24 8.15 0.18
N ARG A 27 12.65 8.01 1.45
CA ARG A 27 13.69 7.04 1.82
C ARG A 27 13.25 5.60 1.64
N TRP A 28 12.03 5.28 2.06
CA TRP A 28 11.46 3.94 1.88
C TRP A 28 11.24 3.61 0.40
N LYS A 29 10.81 4.58 -0.40
CA LYS A 29 10.66 4.44 -1.85
C LYS A 29 11.99 4.09 -2.51
N GLU A 30 13.08 4.77 -2.16
CA GLU A 30 14.39 4.48 -2.77
C GLU A 30 14.91 3.08 -2.44
N SER A 31 14.64 2.54 -1.24
CA SER A 31 15.03 1.16 -0.93
C SER A 31 14.31 0.13 -1.80
N TYR A 32 13.09 0.43 -2.26
CA TYR A 32 12.36 -0.43 -3.21
C TYR A 32 13.03 -0.50 -4.58
N PHE A 33 13.72 0.57 -5.01
CA PHE A 33 14.35 0.68 -6.32
C PHE A 33 15.87 0.53 -6.30
N GLU A 34 16.47 0.10 -5.19
CA GLU A 34 17.93 -0.03 -5.04
C GLU A 34 18.58 -0.83 -6.18
N ASN A 35 17.86 -1.82 -6.72
CA ASN A 35 18.31 -2.68 -7.82
C ASN A 35 17.60 -2.41 -9.16
N TYR A 36 16.84 -1.31 -9.27
CA TYR A 36 16.11 -0.94 -10.48
C TYR A 36 16.83 0.19 -11.23
N PRO A 37 17.41 -0.08 -12.41
CA PRO A 37 18.40 0.82 -13.03
C PRO A 37 17.82 2.03 -13.77
N PHE A 38 16.49 2.12 -13.90
CA PHE A 38 15.83 3.22 -14.60
C PHE A 38 15.25 4.21 -13.59
N GLU A 39 15.21 5.49 -13.95
CA GLU A 39 14.54 6.54 -13.18
C GLU A 39 13.07 6.68 -13.59
N CYS A 40 12.26 7.35 -12.77
CA CYS A 40 10.89 7.68 -13.17
C CYS A 40 10.91 8.81 -14.23
N VAL A 41 10.56 8.45 -15.47
CA VAL A 41 10.33 9.40 -16.57
C VAL A 41 8.97 9.11 -17.19
N GLU A 42 7.99 10.00 -17.00
CA GLU A 42 6.60 9.78 -17.43
C GLU A 42 6.44 9.62 -18.95
N THR A 43 7.28 10.28 -19.72
CA THR A 43 7.33 10.19 -21.19
C THR A 43 8.47 9.30 -21.69
N GLY A 44 9.07 8.51 -20.79
CA GLY A 44 10.23 7.67 -21.07
C GLY A 44 9.87 6.34 -21.74
N SER A 45 10.87 5.49 -21.83
CA SER A 45 10.74 4.08 -22.20
C SER A 45 9.86 3.31 -21.21
N THR A 46 9.36 2.14 -21.61
CA THR A 46 8.47 1.34 -20.76
C THR A 46 9.03 1.08 -19.35
N PRO A 47 10.33 0.76 -19.14
CA PRO A 47 10.87 0.61 -17.80
C PRO A 47 10.85 1.91 -16.97
N GLU A 48 11.15 3.06 -17.55
CA GLU A 48 11.13 4.36 -16.86
C GLU A 48 9.69 4.75 -16.47
N TYR A 49 8.75 4.59 -17.41
CA TYR A 49 7.33 4.78 -17.14
C TYR A 49 6.80 3.81 -16.07
N THR A 50 7.25 2.54 -16.12
CA THR A 50 6.87 1.53 -15.12
C THR A 50 7.35 1.94 -13.72
N ARG A 51 8.54 2.52 -13.59
CA ARG A 51 9.00 3.05 -12.29
C ARG A 51 8.06 4.11 -11.76
N CYS A 52 7.62 5.05 -12.59
CA CYS A 52 6.64 6.05 -12.17
C CYS A 52 5.35 5.44 -11.63
N GLU A 53 4.81 4.41 -12.31
CA GLU A 53 3.60 3.74 -11.83
C GLU A 53 3.80 3.00 -10.51
N VAL A 54 4.97 2.38 -10.33
CA VAL A 54 5.34 1.75 -9.05
C VAL A 54 5.49 2.83 -7.97
N GLU A 55 6.14 3.96 -8.23
CA GLU A 55 6.26 5.06 -7.26
C GLU A 55 4.88 5.57 -6.80
N ARG A 56 3.93 5.74 -7.72
CA ARG A 56 2.55 6.12 -7.38
C ARG A 56 1.83 5.05 -6.56
N LEU A 57 2.04 3.78 -6.89
CA LEU A 57 1.51 2.65 -6.12
C LEU A 57 2.08 2.64 -4.69
N LEU A 58 3.40 2.79 -4.55
CA LEU A 58 4.08 2.85 -3.25
C LEU A 58 3.56 4.01 -2.41
N LYS A 59 3.33 5.19 -3.01
CA LYS A 59 2.75 6.33 -2.31
C LYS A 59 1.35 6.03 -1.81
N SER A 60 0.49 5.47 -2.67
CA SER A 60 -0.87 5.06 -2.29
C SER A 60 -0.85 4.01 -1.17
N ASP A 61 0.06 3.04 -1.26
CA ASP A 61 0.26 1.98 -0.28
C ASP A 61 0.69 2.55 1.09
N TRP A 62 1.62 3.50 1.08
CA TRP A 62 2.11 4.19 2.28
C TRP A 62 1.01 5.02 2.96
N GLU A 63 0.24 5.79 2.20
CA GLU A 63 -0.89 6.56 2.73
C GLU A 63 -1.98 5.64 3.30
N LEU A 64 -2.28 4.53 2.62
CA LEU A 64 -3.29 3.58 3.06
C LEU A 64 -2.88 2.84 4.33
N LYS A 65 -1.61 2.42 4.43
CA LYS A 65 -1.06 1.81 5.65
C LYS A 65 -1.23 2.74 6.85
N LYS A 66 -0.94 4.03 6.68
CA LYS A 66 -1.11 5.06 7.72
C LYS A 66 -2.56 5.22 8.15
N GLU A 67 -3.48 5.27 7.19
CA GLU A 67 -4.91 5.41 7.46
C GLU A 67 -5.47 4.20 8.23
N LEU A 68 -5.09 2.99 7.82
CA LEU A 68 -5.52 1.76 8.48
C LEU A 68 -4.97 1.62 9.91
N ASN A 69 -3.76 2.15 10.15
CA ASN A 69 -3.03 2.06 11.43
C ASN A 69 -3.07 0.64 12.03
N ASN A 70 -2.98 -0.37 11.16
CA ASN A 70 -3.07 -1.78 11.49
C ASN A 70 -2.23 -2.58 10.48
N ASP A 71 -1.01 -2.95 10.88
CA ASP A 71 -0.05 -3.60 10.01
C ASP A 71 -0.51 -4.98 9.52
N GLN A 72 -1.25 -5.72 10.34
CA GLN A 72 -1.79 -7.02 9.96
C GLN A 72 -2.84 -6.87 8.85
N LEU A 73 -3.81 -5.97 9.06
CA LEU A 73 -4.85 -5.69 8.07
C LEU A 73 -4.24 -5.17 6.76
N TRP A 74 -3.24 -4.31 6.86
CA TRP A 74 -2.48 -3.82 5.71
C TRP A 74 -1.80 -4.96 4.93
N GLU A 75 -1.14 -5.88 5.63
CA GLU A 75 -0.45 -7.01 5.01
C GLU A 75 -1.43 -7.99 4.33
N GLU A 76 -2.54 -8.28 5.00
CA GLU A 76 -3.63 -9.10 4.44
C GLU A 76 -4.24 -8.44 3.19
N TRP A 77 -4.49 -7.13 3.26
CA TRP A 77 -4.98 -6.34 2.13
C TRP A 77 -4.02 -6.39 0.94
N ARG A 78 -2.72 -6.12 1.13
CA ARG A 78 -1.72 -6.19 0.05
C ARG A 78 -1.72 -7.55 -0.64
N LYS A 79 -1.73 -8.64 0.13
CA LYS A 79 -1.75 -10.02 -0.40
C LYS A 79 -3.01 -10.31 -1.20
N ALA A 80 -4.18 -9.97 -0.64
CA ALA A 80 -5.46 -10.18 -1.31
C ALA A 80 -5.54 -9.39 -2.62
N ARG A 81 -5.22 -8.09 -2.56
CA ARG A 81 -5.21 -7.19 -3.72
C ARG A 81 -4.26 -7.67 -4.82
N GLY A 82 -3.03 -8.05 -4.46
CA GLY A 82 -2.06 -8.60 -5.39
C GLY A 82 -2.57 -9.87 -6.08
N SER A 83 -3.21 -10.76 -5.32
CA SER A 83 -3.80 -12.01 -5.84
C SER A 83 -4.95 -11.76 -6.81
N ILE A 84 -5.85 -10.81 -6.49
CA ILE A 84 -6.95 -10.38 -7.39
C ILE A 84 -6.38 -9.86 -8.70
N CYS A 85 -5.39 -8.96 -8.63
CA CYS A 85 -4.81 -8.35 -9.82
C CYS A 85 -4.02 -9.36 -10.66
N TYR A 86 -3.31 -10.29 -10.04
CA TYR A 86 -2.64 -11.38 -10.75
C TYR A 86 -3.64 -12.30 -11.48
N HIS A 87 -4.77 -12.63 -10.84
CA HIS A 87 -5.84 -13.38 -11.49
C HIS A 87 -6.40 -12.64 -12.71
N TYR A 88 -6.74 -11.35 -12.54
CA TYR A 88 -7.25 -10.50 -13.62
C TYR A 88 -6.25 -10.40 -14.78
N GLN A 89 -4.99 -10.12 -14.46
CA GLN A 89 -3.90 -9.99 -15.43
C GLN A 89 -3.77 -11.25 -16.30
N ASN A 90 -3.75 -12.44 -15.69
CA ASN A 90 -3.58 -13.70 -16.43
C ASN A 90 -4.82 -14.10 -17.24
N LYS A 91 -6.01 -13.63 -16.85
CA LYS A 91 -7.24 -13.88 -17.59
C LYS A 91 -7.33 -13.05 -18.87
N PHE A 92 -6.87 -11.80 -18.83
CA PHE A 92 -7.13 -10.82 -19.90
C PHE A 92 -5.91 -10.42 -20.74
N PHE A 93 -4.68 -10.66 -20.27
CA PHE A 93 -3.47 -10.22 -20.96
C PHE A 93 -2.53 -11.38 -21.32
N GLY A 94 -1.98 -11.33 -22.53
CA GLY A 94 -0.92 -12.24 -23.02
C GLY A 94 0.46 -11.92 -22.43
N GLN A 95 1.54 -12.48 -22.97
CA GLN A 95 2.90 -12.17 -22.50
C GLN A 95 3.34 -10.74 -22.89
N GLY A 96 4.35 -10.18 -22.19
CA GLY A 96 4.99 -8.91 -22.55
C GLY A 96 5.01 -7.87 -21.43
N THR A 97 5.51 -6.67 -21.74
CA THR A 97 5.72 -5.56 -20.78
C THR A 97 4.43 -4.88 -20.32
N VAL A 98 3.31 -5.10 -21.03
CA VAL A 98 1.98 -4.61 -20.61
C VAL A 98 1.51 -5.30 -19.32
N LYS A 99 1.91 -6.56 -19.11
CA LYS A 99 1.46 -7.38 -18.01
C LYS A 99 1.79 -6.76 -16.64
N PRO A 100 3.05 -6.42 -16.32
CA PRO A 100 3.39 -5.77 -15.06
C PRO A 100 2.63 -4.45 -14.83
N LEU A 101 2.49 -3.62 -15.88
CA LEU A 101 1.76 -2.35 -15.80
C LEU A 101 0.28 -2.55 -15.44
N MET A 102 -0.38 -3.57 -16.00
CA MET A 102 -1.78 -3.86 -15.66
C MET A 102 -1.95 -4.29 -14.20
N THR A 103 -0.98 -5.03 -13.67
CA THR A 103 -1.00 -5.42 -12.25
C THR A 103 -0.81 -4.22 -11.34
N ILE A 104 0.07 -3.28 -11.68
CA ILE A 104 0.26 -2.03 -10.94
C ILE A 104 -1.01 -1.17 -10.98
N ALA A 105 -1.57 -0.96 -12.16
CA ALA A 105 -2.79 -0.15 -12.34
C ALA A 105 -4.00 -0.76 -11.61
N CYS A 106 -4.18 -2.08 -11.67
CA CYS A 106 -5.22 -2.78 -10.92
C CYS A 106 -5.06 -2.57 -9.42
N GLN A 107 -3.83 -2.69 -8.90
CA GLN A 107 -3.55 -2.49 -7.48
C GLN A 107 -3.82 -1.04 -7.03
N GLN A 108 -3.39 -0.05 -7.81
CA GLN A 108 -3.72 1.35 -7.56
C GLN A 108 -5.24 1.57 -7.52
N ARG A 109 -5.98 0.99 -8.47
CA ARG A 109 -7.44 1.09 -8.52
C ARG A 109 -8.10 0.50 -7.28
N LEU A 110 -7.69 -0.71 -6.88
CA LEU A 110 -8.25 -1.36 -5.70
C LEU A 110 -7.99 -0.57 -4.41
N ASN A 111 -6.82 0.07 -4.27
CA ASN A 111 -6.58 0.98 -3.14
C ASN A 111 -7.54 2.17 -3.16
N SER A 112 -7.68 2.83 -4.32
CA SER A 112 -8.56 4.00 -4.47
C SER A 112 -10.01 3.66 -4.14
N GLU A 113 -10.53 2.56 -4.69
CA GLU A 113 -11.91 2.14 -4.47
C GLU A 113 -12.14 1.70 -3.02
N SER A 114 -11.21 0.91 -2.44
CA SER A 114 -11.35 0.46 -1.04
C SER A 114 -11.28 1.63 -0.08
N LYS A 115 -10.42 2.61 -0.35
CA LYS A 115 -10.35 3.86 0.41
C LYS A 115 -11.69 4.58 0.37
N ARG A 116 -12.18 4.88 -0.84
CA ARG A 116 -13.43 5.62 -1.09
C ARG A 116 -14.66 4.96 -0.45
N TYR A 117 -14.83 3.66 -0.66
CA TYR A 117 -16.06 3.00 -0.25
C TYR A 117 -16.02 2.48 1.18
N CYS A 118 -14.90 1.92 1.63
CA CYS A 118 -14.87 1.06 2.81
C CYS A 118 -13.94 1.53 3.93
N ILE A 119 -13.11 2.56 3.71
CA ILE A 119 -12.20 3.09 4.74
C ILE A 119 -12.61 4.51 5.13
N THR A 120 -12.63 5.46 4.20
CA THR A 120 -13.05 6.84 4.48
C THR A 120 -14.57 7.00 4.41
N GLY A 121 -15.26 6.06 3.75
CA GLY A 121 -16.72 6.05 3.66
C GLY A 121 -17.30 7.24 2.89
N GLU A 122 -16.52 7.87 2.00
CA GLU A 122 -16.96 8.98 1.14
C GLU A 122 -18.29 8.64 0.44
N ASP A 123 -18.42 7.39 -0.01
CA ASP A 123 -19.57 6.93 -0.77
C ASP A 123 -20.56 6.07 0.05
N LYS A 124 -20.27 5.78 1.32
CA LYS A 124 -21.12 5.00 2.26
C LYS A 124 -21.70 3.68 1.72
N GLN A 125 -21.06 3.05 0.72
CA GLN A 125 -21.56 1.80 0.11
C GLN A 125 -21.07 0.55 0.83
N CYS A 126 -19.95 0.63 1.55
CA CYS A 126 -19.51 -0.39 2.48
C CYS A 126 -19.94 0.03 3.90
N GLY A 127 -20.86 -0.70 4.50
CA GLY A 127 -21.39 -0.44 5.84
C GLY A 127 -22.39 -1.51 6.27
#